data_AF-A0A7S2MWM9-F1
#
_entry.id   AF-A0A7S2MWM9-F1
#
_cell.length_a   1.000
_cell.length_b   1.000
_cell.length_c   1.000
_cell.angle_alpha   90.00
_cell.angle_beta   90.00
_cell.angle_gamma   90.00
#
_symmetry.space_group_name_H-M   'P 1'
#
loop_
_entity.id
_entity.type
_entity.pdbx_description
1 polymer ?
#
loop_
_entity_poly.entity_id
_entity_poly.type
_entity_poly.pdbx_seq_one_letter_code
_entity_poly.pdbx_strand_id
1 'polypeptide(L)'
;ADCNAAHTTASSQRAQRSAHGSTDHTHMLRQIVRRCSHLILPPVGCFEGVRVISHGHGKGLVTATAVNEGAVLFRWTGALITQNSGDRCLQIGQSCFMTPAADEDEPPWVFLNHSFAPNVRISHPRTNSKDAAPPVLTATALAALPVDSVLTINYTLHEYIMYGDGFVCAESGRPVRGFHFLSEAEQEEALPYAMHHIQMLHGQYLFGQHSRC
;
A
#
# COMPACT_ATOMS: atom_id res chain seq x y z
N ALA A 1 46.94 47.76 34.40
CA ALA A 1 48.35 48.19 34.49
C ALA A 1 49.22 46.96 34.33
N ASP A 2 50.28 47.13 33.55
CA ASP A 2 51.44 46.26 33.32
C ASP A 2 51.21 44.98 32.50
N CYS A 3 51.63 44.88 31.24
CA CYS A 3 52.93 45.08 30.56
C CYS A 3 53.80 43.82 30.51
N ASN A 4 54.20 43.49 29.28
CA ASN A 4 55.46 42.84 28.88
C ASN A 4 55.59 41.31 29.16
N ALA A 5 56.26 40.50 28.34
CA ALA A 5 57.04 40.72 27.13
C ALA A 5 57.13 39.41 26.33
N ALA A 6 57.49 39.58 25.06
CA ALA A 6 57.81 38.54 24.10
C ALA A 6 58.97 37.62 24.53
N HIS A 7 58.95 36.37 24.04
CA HIS A 7 60.16 35.68 23.63
C HIS A 7 59.91 34.74 22.45
N THR A 8 60.69 34.98 21.41
CA THR A 8 60.83 34.24 20.16
C THR A 8 61.73 33.01 20.37
N THR A 9 61.36 31.85 19.84
CA THR A 9 62.34 30.86 19.34
C THR A 9 61.74 29.92 18.30
N ALA A 10 62.61 29.52 17.38
CA ALA A 10 62.31 29.04 16.05
C ALA A 10 62.32 27.51 15.91
N SER A 11 61.76 27.07 14.79
CA SER A 11 62.17 25.92 13.96
C SER A 11 62.12 24.51 14.55
N SER A 12 61.21 23.68 14.04
CA SER A 12 61.62 22.40 13.42
C SER A 12 60.53 21.84 12.51
N GLN A 13 60.92 21.59 11.27
CA GLN A 13 60.13 20.97 10.21
C GLN A 13 59.89 19.48 10.54
N ARG A 14 58.65 18.99 10.38
CA ARG A 14 58.42 17.57 10.16
C ARG A 14 57.34 17.35 9.12
N ALA A 15 57.78 16.77 8.01
CA ALA A 15 56.99 16.38 6.86
C ALA A 15 55.82 15.46 7.25
N GLN A 16 54.60 15.89 6.97
CA GLN A 16 53.44 15.00 6.90
C GLN A 16 53.31 14.49 5.47
N ARG A 17 53.59 13.20 5.30
CA ARG A 17 53.37 12.46 4.06
C ARG A 17 51.88 12.20 3.88
N SER A 18 51.37 12.53 2.70
CA SER A 18 50.07 12.10 2.18
C SER A 18 49.87 10.60 2.31
N ALA A 19 48.81 10.19 3.01
CA ALA A 19 48.21 8.88 2.84
C ALA A 19 47.10 9.00 1.79
N HIS A 20 47.35 8.43 0.61
CA HIS A 20 46.36 8.17 -0.42
C HIS A 20 45.18 7.40 0.19
N GLY A 21 44.01 8.03 0.22
CA GLY A 21 42.73 7.38 0.46
C GLY A 21 42.41 6.47 -0.72
N SER A 22 42.71 5.18 -0.57
CA SER A 22 42.15 4.12 -1.42
C SER A 22 40.65 4.03 -1.11
N THR A 23 39.83 4.67 -1.94
CA THR A 23 38.38 4.48 -1.93
C THR A 23 38.08 3.05 -2.34
N ASP A 24 37.82 2.22 -1.34
CA ASP A 24 37.47 0.81 -1.47
C ASP A 24 36.09 0.64 -2.15
N HIS A 25 36.09 0.69 -3.48
CA HIS A 25 34.93 0.45 -4.34
C HIS A 25 34.24 -0.91 -4.07
N THR A 26 34.96 -1.86 -3.48
CA THR A 26 34.46 -3.19 -3.12
C THR A 26 33.44 -3.14 -1.97
N HIS A 27 33.59 -2.18 -1.05
CA HIS A 27 32.68 -2.02 0.09
C HIS A 27 31.33 -1.39 -0.35
N MET A 28 31.37 -0.52 -1.37
CA MET A 28 30.17 0.12 -1.93
C MET A 28 29.33 -0.87 -2.76
N LEU A 29 29.96 -1.74 -3.56
CA LEU A 29 29.26 -2.78 -4.32
C LEU A 29 28.61 -3.84 -3.43
N ARG A 30 29.23 -4.21 -2.30
CA ARG A 30 28.61 -5.13 -1.32
C ARG A 30 27.41 -4.52 -0.58
N GLN A 31 27.39 -3.20 -0.37
CA GLN A 31 26.20 -2.50 0.16
C GLN A 31 25.07 -2.41 -0.88
N ILE A 32 25.39 -2.21 -2.16
CA ILE A 32 24.39 -2.16 -3.24
C ILE A 32 23.78 -3.55 -3.46
N VAL A 33 24.59 -4.62 -3.49
CA VAL A 33 24.09 -5.99 -3.69
C VAL A 33 23.24 -6.49 -2.50
N ARG A 34 23.58 -6.12 -1.26
CA ARG A 34 22.72 -6.43 -0.09
C ARG A 34 21.38 -5.67 -0.08
N ARG A 35 21.28 -4.53 -0.77
CA ARG A 35 20.01 -3.80 -0.92
C ARG A 35 19.11 -4.37 -2.02
N CYS A 36 19.67 -5.12 -2.98
CA CYS A 36 18.90 -5.67 -4.10
C CYS A 36 18.32 -7.07 -3.85
N SER A 37 18.68 -7.75 -2.75
CA SER A 37 18.10 -9.06 -2.39
C SER A 37 16.65 -8.97 -1.88
N HIS A 38 16.11 -7.75 -1.70
CA HIS A 38 14.83 -7.50 -1.04
C HIS A 38 13.65 -7.27 -2.00
N LEU A 39 13.82 -7.48 -3.30
CA LEU A 39 12.79 -7.23 -4.32
C LEU A 39 12.28 -8.51 -5.00
N ILE A 40 12.41 -9.67 -4.34
CA ILE A 40 11.71 -10.86 -4.81
C ILE A 40 10.23 -10.67 -4.45
N LEU A 41 9.44 -10.26 -5.44
CA LEU A 41 7.99 -10.22 -5.31
C LEU A 41 7.47 -11.65 -5.20
N PRO A 42 6.52 -11.94 -4.30
CA PRO A 42 5.88 -13.24 -4.27
C PRO A 42 5.23 -13.54 -5.63
N PRO A 43 5.21 -14.81 -6.06
CA PRO A 43 4.43 -15.24 -7.21
C PRO A 43 2.96 -14.81 -7.06
N VAL A 44 2.28 -14.59 -8.19
CA VAL A 44 0.83 -14.33 -8.19
C VAL A 44 0.11 -15.59 -7.66
N GLY A 45 -0.82 -15.41 -6.73
CA GLY A 45 -1.54 -16.50 -6.07
C GLY A 45 -0.77 -17.14 -4.90
N CYS A 46 0.43 -16.66 -4.57
CA CYS A 46 1.16 -17.13 -3.39
C CYS A 46 0.73 -16.35 -2.14
N PHE A 47 0.17 -17.08 -1.16
CA PHE A 47 -0.34 -16.56 0.10
C PHE A 47 0.40 -17.13 1.33
N GLU A 48 1.60 -17.70 1.18
CA GLU A 48 2.34 -18.35 2.28
C GLU A 48 2.64 -17.43 3.48
N GLY A 49 2.73 -16.11 3.25
CA GLY A 49 2.95 -15.11 4.30
C GLY A 49 1.71 -14.75 5.12
N VAL A 50 0.54 -15.29 4.78
CA VAL A 50 -0.74 -14.98 5.42
C VAL A 50 -1.55 -16.24 5.70
N ARG A 51 -2.52 -16.14 6.61
CA ARG A 51 -3.43 -17.23 6.93
C ARG A 51 -4.84 -16.70 7.20
N VAL A 52 -5.83 -17.48 6.82
CA VAL A 52 -7.23 -17.18 7.14
C VAL A 52 -7.54 -17.71 8.54
N ILE A 53 -8.15 -16.88 9.37
CA ILE A 53 -8.60 -17.23 10.72
C ILE A 53 -10.09 -16.96 10.88
N SER A 54 -10.71 -17.57 11.89
CA SER A 54 -12.02 -17.11 12.38
C SER A 54 -11.82 -15.80 13.15
N HIS A 55 -12.63 -14.78 12.85
CA HIS A 55 -12.54 -13.45 13.45
C HIS A 55 -13.94 -12.90 13.74
N GLY A 56 -14.35 -12.95 15.01
CA GLY A 56 -15.70 -12.58 15.43
C GLY A 56 -16.75 -13.50 14.80
N HIS A 57 -17.71 -12.93 14.06
CA HIS A 57 -18.75 -13.66 13.34
C HIS A 57 -18.35 -14.04 11.89
N GLY A 58 -17.12 -13.79 11.48
CA GLY A 58 -16.65 -14.02 10.12
C GLY A 58 -15.25 -14.62 10.03
N LYS A 59 -14.64 -14.47 8.85
CA LYS A 59 -13.24 -14.83 8.59
C LYS A 59 -12.41 -13.53 8.51
N GLY A 60 -11.13 -13.64 8.80
CA GLY A 60 -10.17 -12.55 8.63
C GLY A 60 -8.83 -13.07 8.14
N LEU A 61 -8.08 -12.23 7.44
CA LEU A 61 -6.74 -12.53 6.99
C LEU A 61 -5.72 -11.96 7.99
N VAL A 62 -4.76 -12.77 8.45
CA VAL A 62 -3.68 -12.33 9.33
C VAL A 62 -2.31 -12.66 8.74
N THR A 63 -1.27 -11.97 9.20
CA THR A 63 0.12 -12.33 8.91
C THR A 63 0.49 -13.68 9.54
N ALA A 64 1.16 -14.56 8.79
CA ALA A 64 1.70 -15.83 9.31
C ALA A 64 3.11 -15.67 9.88
N THR A 65 3.82 -14.60 9.49
CA THR A 65 5.16 -14.24 9.94
C THR A 65 5.23 -12.73 10.23
N ALA A 66 6.27 -12.28 10.92
CA ALA A 66 6.47 -10.84 11.09
C ALA A 66 6.84 -10.21 9.75
N VAL A 67 6.27 -9.04 9.46
CA VAL A 67 6.42 -8.33 8.18
C VAL A 67 6.95 -6.92 8.43
N ASN A 68 7.90 -6.48 7.61
CA ASN A 68 8.40 -5.10 7.66
C ASN A 68 7.47 -4.16 6.90
N GLU A 69 7.49 -2.87 7.27
CA GLU A 69 6.84 -1.82 6.48
C GLU A 69 7.33 -1.84 5.02
N GLY A 70 6.40 -1.64 4.07
CA GLY A 70 6.68 -1.63 2.65
C GLY A 70 6.87 -3.01 2.02
N ALA A 71 6.86 -4.10 2.80
CA ALA A 71 6.93 -5.45 2.25
C ALA A 71 5.65 -5.81 1.49
N VAL A 72 5.82 -6.54 0.38
CA VAL A 72 4.70 -7.13 -0.36
C VAL A 72 4.25 -8.39 0.35
N LEU A 73 3.00 -8.40 0.78
CA LEU A 73 2.38 -9.50 1.53
C LEU A 73 2.01 -10.64 0.59
N PHE A 74 1.30 -10.31 -0.48
CA PHE A 74 0.86 -11.24 -1.51
C PHE A 74 0.43 -10.47 -2.76
N ARG A 75 0.31 -11.20 -3.87
CA ARG A 75 -0.14 -10.70 -5.17
C ARG A 75 -1.21 -11.63 -5.71
N TRP A 76 -2.24 -11.08 -6.33
CA TRP A 76 -3.33 -11.89 -6.86
C TRP A 76 -3.90 -11.30 -8.15
N THR A 77 -4.67 -12.13 -8.83
CA THR A 77 -5.50 -11.74 -9.97
C THR A 77 -6.85 -12.43 -9.80
N GLY A 78 -7.76 -12.26 -10.75
CA GLY A 78 -9.08 -12.86 -10.70
C GLY A 78 -9.82 -12.68 -12.02
N ALA A 79 -11.14 -12.84 -11.99
CA ALA A 79 -12.01 -12.53 -13.11
C ALA A 79 -12.46 -11.06 -13.05
N LEU A 80 -12.72 -10.48 -14.23
CA LEU A 80 -13.27 -9.13 -14.36
C LEU A 80 -14.78 -9.19 -14.59
N ILE A 81 -15.52 -8.38 -13.85
CA ILE A 81 -16.96 -8.19 -14.03
C ILE A 81 -17.30 -6.70 -14.12
N THR A 82 -18.38 -6.37 -14.81
CA THR A 82 -18.85 -4.98 -14.99
C THR A 82 -19.97 -4.59 -14.06
N GLN A 83 -20.48 -5.55 -13.27
CA GLN A 83 -21.53 -5.32 -12.28
C GLN A 83 -20.98 -5.74 -10.91
N ASN A 84 -21.11 -4.86 -9.93
CA ASN A 84 -20.72 -5.17 -8.55
C ASN A 84 -21.62 -6.29 -8.01
N SER A 85 -21.04 -7.43 -7.66
CA SER A 85 -21.76 -8.56 -7.03
C SER A 85 -21.94 -8.38 -5.53
N GLY A 86 -21.25 -7.41 -4.92
CA GLY A 86 -21.22 -7.15 -3.48
C GLY A 86 -20.41 -8.16 -2.67
N ASP A 87 -20.55 -9.45 -2.96
CA ASP A 87 -19.76 -10.50 -2.32
C ASP A 87 -18.41 -10.68 -3.02
N ARG A 88 -17.33 -10.73 -2.22
CA ARG A 88 -15.94 -11.04 -2.62
C ARG A 88 -15.45 -10.25 -3.83
N CYS A 89 -15.90 -9.00 -3.94
CA CYS A 89 -15.65 -8.16 -5.10
C CYS A 89 -14.86 -6.91 -4.69
N LEU A 90 -13.96 -6.44 -5.56
CA LEU A 90 -13.22 -5.20 -5.36
C LEU A 90 -13.22 -4.36 -6.63
N GLN A 91 -13.61 -3.10 -6.55
CA GLN A 91 -13.55 -2.18 -7.67
C GLN A 91 -12.09 -1.88 -8.04
N ILE A 92 -11.76 -2.07 -9.32
CA ILE A 92 -10.41 -1.87 -9.88
C ILE A 92 -10.40 -0.92 -11.08
N GLY A 93 -11.55 -0.36 -11.42
CA GLY A 93 -11.77 0.57 -12.53
C GLY A 93 -13.09 1.31 -12.38
N GLN A 94 -13.38 2.27 -13.26
CA GLN A 94 -14.57 3.13 -13.11
C GLN A 94 -15.89 2.35 -13.17
N SER A 95 -15.94 1.28 -13.95
CA SER A 95 -17.08 0.35 -14.09
C SER A 95 -16.62 -1.10 -14.15
N CYS A 96 -15.53 -1.43 -13.44
CA CYS A 96 -14.88 -2.73 -13.50
C CYS A 96 -14.48 -3.19 -12.10
N PHE A 97 -14.78 -4.45 -11.81
CA PHE A 97 -14.55 -5.06 -10.53
C PHE A 97 -13.82 -6.40 -10.69
N MET A 98 -13.01 -6.74 -9.70
CA MET A 98 -12.35 -8.03 -9.57
C MET A 98 -13.15 -8.94 -8.66
N THR A 99 -13.31 -10.19 -9.08
CA THR A 99 -13.89 -11.29 -8.30
C THR A 99 -12.94 -12.50 -8.39
N PRO A 100 -13.02 -13.50 -7.50
CA PRO A 100 -12.28 -14.75 -7.68
C PRO A 100 -12.46 -15.34 -9.08
N ALA A 101 -11.42 -16.01 -9.59
CA ALA A 101 -11.57 -16.78 -10.82
C ALA A 101 -12.55 -17.95 -10.63
N ALA A 102 -13.14 -18.45 -11.72
CA ALA A 102 -14.17 -19.50 -11.64
C ALA A 102 -13.67 -20.82 -11.04
N ASP A 103 -12.36 -21.06 -11.09
CA ASP A 103 -11.66 -22.21 -10.54
C ASP A 103 -11.05 -21.96 -9.15
N GLU A 104 -11.21 -20.76 -8.59
CA GLU A 104 -10.74 -20.41 -7.24
C GLU A 104 -11.91 -20.43 -6.24
N ASP A 105 -11.92 -21.43 -5.36
CA ASP A 105 -12.82 -21.44 -4.20
C ASP A 105 -12.25 -20.58 -3.07
N GLU A 106 -12.85 -19.40 -2.83
CA GLU A 106 -12.52 -18.49 -1.71
C GLU A 106 -11.02 -18.18 -1.52
N PRO A 107 -10.36 -17.53 -2.49
CA PRO A 107 -8.94 -17.20 -2.35
C PRO A 107 -8.71 -16.23 -1.16
N PRO A 108 -7.60 -16.34 -0.39
CA PRO A 108 -7.43 -15.66 0.90
C PRO A 108 -7.66 -14.14 0.89
N TRP A 109 -7.38 -13.45 -0.23
CA TRP A 109 -7.54 -12.01 -0.35
C TRP A 109 -8.98 -11.52 -0.11
N VAL A 110 -9.98 -12.39 -0.32
CA VAL A 110 -11.39 -12.04 -0.08
C VAL A 110 -11.72 -11.83 1.40
N PHE A 111 -10.83 -12.21 2.30
CA PHE A 111 -10.96 -12.04 3.76
C PHE A 111 -10.17 -10.86 4.31
N LEU A 112 -9.74 -9.94 3.45
CA LEU A 112 -9.23 -8.64 3.89
C LEU A 112 -10.34 -7.87 4.60
N ASN A 113 -10.09 -7.42 5.82
CA ASN A 113 -11.08 -6.70 6.60
C ASN A 113 -11.00 -5.19 6.38
N HIS A 114 -12.02 -4.46 6.83
CA HIS A 114 -12.03 -3.00 6.76
C HIS A 114 -11.39 -2.35 7.98
N SER A 115 -10.64 -1.26 7.76
CA SER A 115 -10.35 -0.23 8.77
C SER A 115 -10.20 1.14 8.12
N PHE A 116 -10.57 2.20 8.83
CA PHE A 116 -10.26 3.58 8.44
C PHE A 116 -8.80 3.97 8.68
N ALA A 117 -8.08 3.19 9.51
CA ALA A 117 -6.63 3.26 9.69
C ALA A 117 -5.99 1.96 9.18
N PRO A 118 -6.02 1.71 7.85
CA PRO A 118 -5.61 0.43 7.30
C PRO A 118 -4.11 0.19 7.50
N ASN A 119 -3.73 -1.07 7.64
CA ASN A 119 -2.33 -1.48 7.69
C ASN A 119 -1.84 -2.14 6.40
N VAL A 120 -2.73 -2.30 5.41
CA VAL A 120 -2.42 -2.77 4.06
C VAL A 120 -2.89 -1.76 3.03
N ARG A 121 -2.04 -1.49 2.04
CA ARG A 121 -2.40 -0.79 0.80
C ARG A 121 -2.52 -1.77 -0.33
N ILE A 122 -3.60 -1.67 -1.11
CA ILE A 122 -3.73 -2.37 -2.38
C ILE A 122 -3.32 -1.44 -3.52
N SER A 123 -2.61 -1.97 -4.50
CA SER A 123 -2.26 -1.26 -5.73
C SER A 123 -2.39 -2.17 -6.94
N HIS A 124 -2.67 -1.58 -8.10
CA HIS A 124 -2.68 -2.27 -9.38
C HIS A 124 -2.32 -1.30 -10.52
N PRO A 125 -1.86 -1.81 -11.68
CA PRO A 125 -1.74 -1.02 -12.89
C PRO A 125 -3.07 -0.39 -13.29
N ARG A 126 -3.03 0.76 -13.99
CA ARG A 126 -4.25 1.38 -14.51
C ARG A 126 -4.93 0.46 -15.51
N THR A 127 -6.21 0.19 -15.29
CA THR A 127 -7.08 -0.60 -16.17
C THR A 127 -7.93 0.35 -17.00
N ASN A 128 -7.65 0.43 -18.30
CA ASN A 128 -8.35 1.34 -19.21
C ASN A 128 -9.52 0.67 -19.95
N SER A 129 -9.65 -0.66 -19.87
CA SER A 129 -10.71 -1.41 -20.54
C SER A 129 -11.01 -2.71 -19.81
N LYS A 130 -12.28 -3.14 -19.86
CA LYS A 130 -12.74 -4.47 -19.42
C LYS A 130 -12.22 -5.61 -20.29
N ASP A 131 -11.80 -5.30 -21.53
CA ASP A 131 -11.30 -6.29 -22.48
C ASP A 131 -9.79 -6.55 -22.30
N ALA A 132 -9.14 -5.83 -21.37
CA ALA A 132 -7.77 -6.08 -20.99
C ALA A 132 -7.66 -7.33 -20.12
N ALA A 133 -6.50 -7.98 -20.14
CA ALA A 133 -6.19 -9.04 -19.19
C ALA A 133 -6.40 -8.52 -17.74
N PRO A 134 -6.94 -9.35 -16.83
CA PRO A 134 -7.12 -8.95 -15.44
C PRO A 134 -5.79 -8.46 -14.84
N PRO A 135 -5.75 -7.27 -14.21
CA PRO A 135 -4.52 -6.74 -13.64
C PRO A 135 -4.08 -7.58 -12.44
N VAL A 136 -2.78 -7.59 -12.17
CA VAL A 136 -2.27 -8.13 -10.91
C VAL A 136 -2.38 -7.06 -9.83
N LEU A 137 -3.10 -7.40 -8.75
CA LEU A 137 -3.18 -6.60 -7.54
C LEU A 137 -2.05 -7.00 -6.59
N THR A 138 -1.56 -6.00 -5.84
CA THR A 138 -0.47 -6.16 -4.88
C THR A 138 -0.89 -5.59 -3.53
N ALA A 139 -0.82 -6.41 -2.49
CA ALA A 139 -1.00 -6.00 -1.10
C ALA A 139 0.37 -5.66 -0.49
N THR A 140 0.51 -4.44 0.04
CA THR A 140 1.74 -3.95 0.65
C THR A 140 1.47 -3.50 2.07
N ALA A 141 2.32 -3.91 3.01
CA ALA A 141 2.22 -3.48 4.40
C ALA A 141 2.54 -1.97 4.53
N LEU A 142 1.67 -1.23 5.20
CA LEU A 142 1.84 0.22 5.49
C LEU A 142 2.63 0.50 6.77
N ALA A 143 2.87 -0.53 7.58
CA ALA A 143 3.66 -0.47 8.79
C ALA A 143 4.33 -1.84 9.03
N ALA A 144 5.24 -1.92 10.00
CA ALA A 144 5.72 -3.22 10.48
C ALA A 144 4.58 -3.95 11.20
N LEU A 145 4.36 -5.23 10.84
CA LEU A 145 3.28 -6.06 11.34
C LEU A 145 3.87 -7.25 12.11
N PRO A 146 3.58 -7.40 13.41
CA PRO A 146 3.85 -8.63 14.14
C PRO A 146 3.18 -9.86 13.49
N VAL A 147 3.62 -11.06 13.89
CA VAL A 147 2.88 -12.29 13.60
C VAL A 147 1.44 -12.15 14.11
N ASP A 148 0.48 -12.72 13.37
CA ASP A 148 -0.95 -12.71 13.70
C ASP A 148 -1.62 -11.32 13.67
N SER A 149 -1.01 -10.35 13.01
CA SER A 149 -1.64 -9.05 12.77
C SER A 149 -2.78 -9.19 11.77
N VAL A 150 -3.98 -8.72 12.14
CA VAL A 150 -5.14 -8.64 11.23
C VAL A 150 -4.82 -7.66 10.11
N LEU A 151 -4.99 -8.13 8.87
CA LEU A 151 -4.78 -7.33 7.67
C LEU A 151 -6.05 -6.56 7.32
N THR A 152 -5.93 -5.24 7.24
CA THR A 152 -7.04 -4.33 6.98
C THR A 152 -6.74 -3.39 5.82
N ILE A 153 -7.77 -3.12 5.03
CA ILE A 153 -7.80 -2.13 3.96
C ILE A 153 -8.90 -1.12 4.22
N ASN A 154 -8.79 0.07 3.65
CA ASN A 154 -9.87 1.05 3.70
C ASN A 154 -10.73 0.94 2.44
N TYR A 155 -11.79 0.12 2.48
CA TYR A 155 -12.73 -0.04 1.35
C TYR A 155 -13.25 1.29 0.79
N THR A 156 -13.38 2.33 1.60
CA THR A 156 -13.80 3.67 1.14
C THR A 156 -12.80 4.29 0.16
N LEU A 157 -11.53 3.88 0.19
CA LEU A 157 -10.50 4.31 -0.78
C LEU A 157 -10.46 3.43 -2.05
N HIS A 158 -11.16 2.30 -2.06
CA HIS A 158 -11.16 1.34 -3.16
C HIS A 158 -12.49 1.29 -3.92
N GLU A 159 -13.61 1.54 -3.24
CA GLU A 159 -14.98 1.50 -3.77
C GLU A 159 -15.57 2.91 -3.83
N TYR A 160 -16.09 3.33 -4.98
CA TYR A 160 -16.75 4.64 -5.08
C TYR A 160 -18.12 4.61 -4.41
N ILE A 161 -18.90 3.57 -4.71
CA ILE A 161 -20.17 3.21 -4.09
C ILE A 161 -20.12 1.71 -3.87
N MET A 162 -20.25 1.29 -2.61
CA MET A 162 -20.32 -0.13 -2.28
C MET A 162 -21.66 -0.73 -2.70
N TYR A 163 -21.69 -2.04 -2.90
CA TYR A 163 -22.93 -2.75 -3.19
C TYR A 163 -23.94 -2.63 -2.03
N GLY A 164 -25.22 -2.50 -2.38
CA GLY A 164 -26.30 -2.31 -1.40
C GLY A 164 -26.10 -1.01 -0.60
N ASP A 165 -26.26 -1.11 0.72
CA ASP A 165 -26.04 0.00 1.66
C ASP A 165 -24.66 -0.05 2.34
N GLY A 166 -23.77 -0.94 1.89
CA GLY A 166 -22.50 -1.19 2.56
C GLY A 166 -22.67 -1.92 3.89
N PHE A 167 -21.81 -1.63 4.88
CA PHE A 167 -21.84 -2.25 6.20
C PHE A 167 -21.33 -1.29 7.29
N VAL A 168 -21.40 -1.70 8.57
CA VAL A 168 -20.85 -0.93 9.69
C VAL A 168 -19.48 -1.48 10.08
N CYS A 169 -18.45 -0.63 10.10
CA CYS A 169 -17.12 -0.99 10.55
C CYS A 169 -17.15 -1.40 12.02
N ALA A 170 -16.76 -2.65 12.32
CA ALA A 170 -16.76 -3.17 13.68
C ALA A 170 -15.80 -2.41 14.63
N GLU A 171 -14.69 -1.87 14.10
CA GLU A 171 -13.70 -1.13 14.89
C GLU A 171 -14.20 0.26 15.31
N SER A 172 -14.84 0.99 14.40
CA SER A 172 -15.19 2.41 14.60
C SER A 172 -16.68 2.67 14.84
N GLY A 173 -17.55 1.69 14.54
CA GLY A 173 -19.00 1.87 14.50
C GLY A 173 -19.51 2.75 13.34
N ARG A 174 -18.62 3.22 12.45
CA ARG A 174 -18.98 4.08 11.31
C ARG A 174 -19.51 3.26 10.13
N PRO A 175 -20.48 3.79 9.36
CA PRO A 175 -20.90 3.16 8.12
C PRO A 175 -19.81 3.23 7.05
N VAL A 176 -19.64 2.16 6.29
CA VAL A 176 -18.72 2.00 5.18
C VAL A 176 -19.55 1.80 3.92
N ARG A 177 -19.66 2.85 3.09
CA ARG A 177 -20.56 2.89 1.92
C ARG A 177 -19.84 3.18 0.61
N GLY A 178 -18.53 3.42 0.66
CA GLY A 178 -17.72 3.88 -0.47
C GLY A 178 -17.41 5.37 -0.42
N PHE A 179 -16.44 5.80 -1.22
CA PHE A 179 -15.87 7.15 -1.24
C PHE A 179 -16.93 8.25 -1.39
N HIS A 180 -17.95 8.01 -2.23
CA HIS A 180 -19.01 8.98 -2.54
C HIS A 180 -19.78 9.47 -1.30
N PHE A 181 -19.85 8.64 -0.26
CA PHE A 181 -20.63 8.92 0.95
C PHE A 181 -19.81 9.55 2.07
N LEU A 182 -18.51 9.77 1.87
CA LEU A 182 -17.73 10.62 2.76
C LEU A 182 -18.23 12.07 2.68
N SER A 183 -18.11 12.81 3.77
CA SER A 183 -18.31 14.26 3.74
C SER A 183 -17.30 14.91 2.79
N GLU A 184 -17.59 16.11 2.28
CA GLU A 184 -16.69 16.82 1.36
C GLU A 184 -15.28 16.98 1.92
N ALA A 185 -15.16 17.39 3.19
CA ALA A 185 -13.86 17.50 3.87
C ALA A 185 -13.12 16.15 3.97
N GLU A 186 -13.84 15.05 4.28
CA GLU A 186 -13.25 13.72 4.29
C GLU A 186 -12.84 13.25 2.88
N GLN A 187 -13.61 13.62 1.84
CA GLN A 187 -13.24 13.32 0.45
C GLN A 187 -11.96 14.05 0.06
N GLU A 188 -11.85 15.35 0.35
CA GLU A 188 -10.66 16.14 0.06
C GLU A 188 -9.40 15.58 0.75
N GLU A 189 -9.52 15.20 2.03
CA GLU A 189 -8.42 14.59 2.78
C GLU A 189 -8.04 13.20 2.25
N ALA A 190 -9.03 12.39 1.88
CA ALA A 190 -8.84 11.01 1.44
C ALA A 190 -8.39 10.88 -0.03
N LEU A 191 -8.72 11.86 -0.89
CA LEU A 191 -8.52 11.80 -2.34
C LEU A 191 -7.07 11.48 -2.77
N PRO A 192 -6.01 12.03 -2.14
CA PRO A 192 -4.63 11.71 -2.49
C PRO A 192 -4.26 10.24 -2.27
N TYR A 193 -4.96 9.57 -1.35
CA TYR A 193 -4.73 8.17 -0.98
C TYR A 193 -5.69 7.20 -1.67
N ALA A 194 -6.79 7.71 -2.22
CA ALA A 194 -7.78 6.92 -2.94
C ALA A 194 -7.19 6.28 -4.20
N MET A 195 -7.75 5.15 -4.60
CA MET A 195 -7.34 4.49 -5.83
C MET A 195 -7.56 5.39 -7.05
N HIS A 196 -6.73 5.22 -8.08
CA HIS A 196 -6.77 6.10 -9.25
C HIS A 196 -8.17 6.17 -9.90
N HIS A 197 -8.89 5.06 -9.99
CA HIS A 197 -10.25 5.08 -10.54
C HIS A 197 -11.25 5.86 -9.67
N ILE A 198 -11.05 5.90 -8.35
CA ILE A 198 -11.84 6.72 -7.43
C ILE A 198 -11.56 8.20 -7.67
N GLN A 199 -10.28 8.56 -7.80
CA GLN A 199 -9.87 9.94 -8.14
C GLN A 199 -10.53 10.41 -9.45
N MET A 200 -10.54 9.55 -10.47
CA MET A 200 -11.16 9.83 -11.76
C MET A 200 -12.70 9.97 -11.65
N LEU A 201 -13.36 9.07 -10.92
CA LEU A 201 -14.82 9.14 -10.69
C LEU A 201 -15.23 10.40 -9.93
N HIS A 202 -14.48 10.77 -8.90
CA HIS A 202 -14.70 12.01 -8.15
C HIS A 202 -14.55 13.24 -9.04
N GLY A 203 -13.49 13.31 -9.86
CA GLY A 203 -13.33 14.39 -10.84
C GLY A 203 -14.49 14.48 -11.84
N GLN A 204 -14.91 13.35 -12.41
CA GLN A 204 -16.06 13.31 -13.33
C GLN A 204 -17.36 13.80 -12.68
N TYR A 205 -17.59 13.47 -11.40
CA TYR A 205 -18.75 13.94 -10.67
C TYR A 205 -18.77 15.46 -10.56
N LEU A 206 -17.63 16.07 -10.18
CA LEU A 206 -17.50 17.53 -10.09
C LEU A 206 -17.73 18.22 -11.46
N PHE A 207 -17.07 17.75 -12.52
CA PHE A 207 -17.20 18.37 -13.86
C PHE A 207 -18.54 18.07 -14.55
N GLY A 208 -19.15 16.92 -14.26
CA GLY A 208 -20.45 16.51 -14.80
C GLY A 208 -21.61 17.34 -14.25
N GLN A 209 -21.50 17.85 -13.04
CA GLN A 209 -22.47 18.79 -12.48
C GLN A 209 -22.41 20.18 -13.14
N HIS A 210 -21.21 20.64 -13.52
CA HIS A 210 -21.03 21.96 -14.17
C HIS A 210 -21.45 22.00 -15.64
N SER A 211 -21.60 20.86 -16.30
CA SER A 211 -22.02 20.80 -17.72
C SER A 211 -23.54 20.79 -17.92
N ARG A 212 -24.33 20.96 -16.85
CA ARG A 212 -25.81 20.95 -16.87
C ARG A 212 -26.45 22.29 -16.47
N CYS A 213 -25.66 23.36 -16.38
CA CYS A 213 -26.15 24.71 -16.10
C CYS A 213 -26.12 25.56 -17.37
#